data_AF-A0A9P0KW45-F1
#
_entry.id   AF-A0A9P0KW45-F1
#
_cell.length_a   1.000
_cell.length_b   1.000
_cell.length_c   1.000
_cell.angle_alpha   90.00
_cell.angle_beta   90.00
_cell.angle_gamma   90.00
#
_symmetry.space_group_name_H-M   'P 1'
#
loop_
_entity.id
_entity.type
_entity.pdbx_description
1 polymer ?
#
loop_
_entity_poly.entity_id
_entity_poly.type
_entity_poly.pdbx_seq_one_letter_code
_entity_poly.pdbx_strand_id
1 'polypeptide(L)' 'MWPPDFFLFPRLKRPMKGKQFETTEGIQAACTAALKAIPENAFYDTFNAWKSRWQRCIDAEGAYFESF' A
#
# COMPACT_ATOMS: atom_id res chain seq x y z
N MET A 1 5.84 4.34 9.93
CA MET A 1 5.39 3.34 8.92
C MET A 1 5.75 3.84 7.52
N TRP A 2 6.29 2.99 6.65
CA TRP A 2 6.84 3.36 5.33
C TRP A 2 5.77 3.23 4.22
N PRO A 3 5.80 4.03 3.13
CA PRO A 3 4.69 4.15 2.17
C PRO A 3 4.15 2.82 1.58
N PRO A 4 5.00 1.89 1.10
CA PRO A 4 4.59 0.55 0.70
C PRO A 4 3.70 -0.22 1.68
N ASP A 5 3.93 -0.12 2.99
CA ASP A 5 3.19 -0.89 4.00
C ASP A 5 1.70 -0.55 4.02
N PHE A 6 1.40 0.73 3.81
CA PHE A 6 0.04 1.24 3.90
C PHE A 6 -0.63 1.55 2.57
N PHE A 7 0.14 1.67 1.50
CA PHE A 7 -0.38 2.00 0.19
C PHE A 7 -0.26 0.84 -0.78
N LEU A 8 0.96 0.35 -1.02
CA LEU A 8 1.24 -0.63 -2.07
C LEU A 8 0.72 -2.02 -1.70
N PHE A 9 1.11 -2.55 -0.54
CA PHE A 9 0.73 -3.90 -0.14
C PHE A 9 -0.77 -4.07 0.07
N PRO A 10 -1.53 -3.12 0.64
CA PRO A 10 -2.98 -3.25 0.69
C PRO A 10 -3.62 -3.31 -0.70
N ARG A 11 -3.12 -2.53 -1.67
CA ARG A 11 -3.62 -2.55 -3.06
C ARG A 11 -3.28 -3.85 -3.80
N LEU A 12 -2.17 -4.50 -3.46
CA LEU A 12 -1.82 -5.82 -3.97
C LEU A 12 -2.61 -6.94 -3.29
N LYS A 13 -2.66 -6.94 -1.95
CA LYS A 13 -3.24 -8.02 -1.16
C LYS A 13 -4.76 -8.08 -1.24
N ARG A 14 -5.46 -6.94 -1.33
CA ARG A 14 -6.93 -6.87 -1.43
C ARG A 14 -7.49 -7.69 -2.62
N PRO A 15 -7.05 -7.49 -3.87
CA PRO A 15 -7.56 -8.25 -5.02
C PRO A 15 -7.13 -9.72 -5.03
N MET A 16 -6.09 -10.08 -4.27
CA MET A 16 -5.60 -11.46 -4.13
C MET A 16 -6.29 -12.22 -2.99
N LYS A 17 -6.89 -11.52 -2.02
CA LYS A 17 -7.50 -12.12 -0.84
C LYS A 17 -8.61 -13.09 -1.25
N GLY A 18 -8.51 -14.33 -0.78
CA GLY A 18 -9.50 -15.38 -1.06
C GLY A 18 -9.40 -16.01 -2.45
N LYS A 19 -8.45 -15.60 -3.29
CA LYS A 19 -8.20 -16.24 -4.59
C LYS A 19 -7.09 -17.27 -4.45
N GLN A 20 -7.33 -18.46 -4.98
CA GLN A 20 -6.29 -19.46 -5.21
C GLN A 20 -5.73 -19.27 -6.61
N PHE A 21 -4.41 -19.41 -6.73
CA PHE A 21 -3.72 -19.38 -8.00
C PHE A 21 -2.99 -20.71 -8.15
N GLU A 22 -3.21 -21.40 -9.26
CA GLU A 22 -2.63 -22.73 -9.52
C GLU A 22 -1.14 -22.64 -9.86
N THR A 23 -0.71 -21.50 -10.42
CA THR A 23 0.65 -21.28 -10.91
C THR A 23 1.24 -19.95 -10.44
N THR A 24 2.57 -19.91 -10.38
CA THR A 24 3.32 -18.69 -10.07
C THR A 24 3.08 -17.61 -11.12
N GLU A 25 2.95 -17.98 -12.39
CA GLU A 25 2.68 -17.08 -13.51
C GLU A 25 1.31 -16.40 -13.32
N GLY A 26 0.31 -17.13 -12.83
CA GLY A 26 -1.01 -16.57 -12.52
C GLY A 26 -0.95 -15.49 -11.42
N ILE A 27 -0.16 -15.73 -10.37
CA ILE A 27 0.07 -14.75 -9.30
C ILE A 27 0.80 -13.52 -9.85
N GLN A 28 1.87 -13.72 -10.63
CA GLN A 28 2.65 -12.63 -11.21
C GLN A 28 1.81 -11.76 -12.15
N ALA A 29 0.96 -12.38 -12.99
CA ALA A 29 0.06 -11.65 -13.87
C ALA A 29 -0.96 -10.82 -13.09
N ALA A 30 -1.55 -11.38 -12.03
CA ALA A 30 -2.48 -10.66 -11.17
C ALA A 30 -1.82 -9.48 -10.43
N CYS A 31 -0.63 -9.69 -9.87
CA CYS A 31 0.18 -8.63 -9.26
C CYS A 31 0.52 -7.53 -10.26
N THR A 32 0.97 -7.90 -11.46
CA THR A 32 1.34 -6.95 -12.52
C THR A 32 0.14 -6.11 -12.95
N ALA A 33 -1.03 -6.74 -13.13
CA ALA A 33 -2.26 -6.03 -13.46
C ALA A 33 -2.66 -5.06 -12.34
N ALA A 34 -2.58 -5.49 -11.08
CA ALA A 34 -2.89 -4.64 -9.93
C ALA A 34 -1.95 -3.44 -9.83
N LEU A 35 -0.65 -3.62 -10.10
CA LEU A 35 0.33 -2.52 -10.12
C LEU A 35 0.08 -1.54 -11.27
N LYS A 36 -0.15 -2.04 -12.48
CA LYS A 36 -0.43 -1.20 -13.67
C LYS A 36 -1.73 -0.41 -13.54
N ALA A 37 -2.68 -0.90 -12.74
CA ALA A 37 -3.92 -0.20 -12.46
C ALA A 37 -3.77 0.96 -11.46
N ILE A 38 -2.59 1.14 -10.82
CA ILE A 38 -2.34 2.26 -9.91
C ILE A 38 -1.99 3.50 -10.75
N PRO A 39 -2.79 4.58 -10.66
CA PRO A 39 -2.47 5.84 -11.31
C PRO A 39 -1.16 6.43 -10.79
N GLU A 40 -0.38 7.08 -11.65
CA GLU A 40 0.90 7.68 -11.24
C GLU A 40 0.73 8.73 -10.14
N ASN A 41 -0.31 9.57 -10.24
CA ASN A 41 -0.64 10.59 -9.23
C ASN A 41 -0.88 9.98 -7.84
N ALA A 42 -1.38 8.75 -7.75
CA ALA A 42 -1.60 8.08 -6.47
C ALA A 42 -0.30 7.84 -5.69
N PHE A 43 0.85 7.71 -6.37
CA PHE A 43 2.14 7.64 -5.69
C PHE A 43 2.52 8.98 -5.08
N TYR A 44 2.37 10.09 -5.82
CA TYR A 44 2.63 11.44 -5.31
C TYR A 44 1.75 11.77 -4.10
N ASP A 45 0.44 11.48 -4.18
CA ASP A 45 -0.49 11.69 -3.08
C ASP A 45 -0.09 10.89 -1.84
N THR A 46 0.37 9.65 -2.04
CA THR A 46 0.84 8.79 -0.95
C THR A 46 2.08 9.36 -0.27
N PHE A 47 3.05 9.89 -1.03
CA PHE A 47 4.23 10.53 -0.44
C PHE A 47 3.85 11.81 0.33
N ASN A 48 2.86 12.57 -0.14
CA ASN A 48 2.36 13.73 0.60
C ASN A 48 1.64 13.32 1.89
N ALA A 49 0.79 12.29 1.85
CA ALA A 49 0.17 11.70 3.04
C ALA A 49 1.20 11.10 4.01
N TRP A 50 2.33 10.61 3.50
CA TRP A 50 3.41 10.14 4.37
C TRP A 50 4.06 11.26 5.17
N LYS A 51 4.23 12.45 4.57
CA LYS A 51 4.75 13.63 5.27
C LYS A 51 3.83 14.05 6.43
N SER A 52 2.51 14.04 6.23
CA SER A 52 1.58 14.37 7.32
C SER A 52 1.57 13.31 8.43
N ARG A 53 1.87 12.05 8.11
CA ARG A 53 2.06 11.00 9.13
C ARG A 53 3.31 11.19 9.99
N TRP A 54 4.35 11.85 9.49
CA TRP A 54 5.51 12.19 10.34
C TRP A 54 5.10 13.12 11.47
N GLN A 55 4.24 14.12 11.19
CA GLN A 55 3.74 15.01 12.22
C GLN A 55 2.95 14.25 13.28
N ARG A 56 2.06 13.34 12.88
CA ARG A 56 1.33 12.48 13.82
C ARG A 56 2.25 11.60 14.68
N CYS A 57 3.37 11.14 14.12
CA CYS A 57 4.37 10.38 14.87
C CYS A 57 5.07 11.24 15.93
N ILE A 58 5.32 12.51 15.62
CA ILE A 58 5.89 13.48 16.56
C ILE A 58 4.87 13.77 17.68
N ASP A 59 3.62 14.06 17.30
CA ASP A 59 2.53 14.38 18.24
C ASP A 59 2.20 13.21 19.18
N ALA A 60 2.43 11.97 18.71
CA ALA A 60 2.25 10.75 19.49
C ALA A 60 3.50 10.34 20.28
N GLU A 61 4.55 11.17 20.30
CA GLU A 61 5.83 10.88 20.98
C GLU A 61 6.44 9.53 20.56
N GLY A 62 6.25 9.15 19.29
CA GLY A 62 6.73 7.88 18.74
C GLY A 62 5.83 6.66 19.04
N ALA A 63 4.70 6.84 19.73
CA ALA A 63 3.73 5.78 19.90
C ALA A 63 3.11 5.37 18.55
N TYR A 64 2.79 4.07 18.41
CA TYR A 64 2.11 3.56 17.22
C TYR A 64 0.66 4.05 17.17
N PHE A 65 0.21 4.41 15.97
CA PHE A 65 -1.17 4.84 15.71
C PHE A 65 -1.72 4.14 14.46
N GLU A 66 -2.95 3.63 14.55
CA GLU A 66 -3.65 2.94 13.46
C GLU A 66 -4.47 3.86 12.55
N SER A 67 -4.57 5.16 12.86
CA SER A 67 -5.50 6.05 12.19
C SER A 67 -5.15 6.26 10.70
N PHE A 68 -6.09 5.83 9.86
CA PHE A 68 -6.23 6.11 8.43
C PHE A 68 -7.48 6.93 8.20
#